data_AF-A0A1T4UT26-F1
#
_entry.id   AF-A0A1T4UT26-F1
#
_cell.length_a   1.000
_cell.length_b   1.000
_cell.length_c   1.000
_cell.angle_alpha   90.00
_cell.angle_beta   90.00
_cell.angle_gamma   90.00
#
_symmetry.space_group_name_H-M   'P 1'
#
loop_
_entity.id
_entity.type
_entity.pdbx_description
1 polymer ?
#
loop_
_entity_poly.entity_id
_entity_poly.type
_entity_poly.pdbx_seq_one_letter_code
_entity_poly.pdbx_strand_id
1 'polypeptide(L)'
;MNNITLITMLSIGLIGCSTSPLERHEKLVEKQFEQREDRVDEVIDNIPDWYVQVPQPTGSGFYAAGTSTGRLLKTSVMKSTLDAEFALAKQYKQLVSGNERSFVRESGEGDNAQLQSEAQQVVDKLVKEVDLSGYKVIDKLIQKEGVTYRSYVLLYMPYDANNLVKMARKTTRIAAQEAYDELDRRIIESDSRVNDSH
;
A
#
# COMPACT_ATOMS: atom_id res chain seq x y z
N MET A 1 51.73 14.43 74.30
CA MET A 1 52.41 13.79 73.14
C MET A 1 51.72 12.45 72.94
N ASN A 2 50.75 12.40 72.03
CA ASN A 2 50.89 11.81 70.68
C ASN A 2 50.82 10.27 70.75
N ASN A 3 49.94 9.54 70.08
CA ASN A 3 49.31 9.76 68.77
C ASN A 3 47.96 9.06 68.66
N ILE A 4 47.06 9.74 67.94
CA ILE A 4 45.78 9.27 67.41
C ILE A 4 46.10 8.35 66.22
N THR A 5 45.53 7.13 66.21
CA THR A 5 45.44 6.31 64.99
C THR A 5 43.97 5.99 64.73
N LEU A 6 43.49 6.62 63.66
CA LEU A 6 42.13 6.61 63.15
C LEU A 6 42.01 5.40 62.20
N ILE A 7 41.28 4.35 62.61
CA ILE A 7 40.95 3.22 61.72
C ILE A 7 39.60 3.55 61.07
N THR A 8 39.64 4.15 59.88
CA THR A 8 38.47 4.34 59.03
C THR A 8 38.09 3.03 58.38
N MET A 9 37.08 2.36 58.97
CA MET A 9 36.43 1.18 58.45
C MET A 9 35.73 1.53 57.13
N LEU A 10 36.26 1.01 56.02
CA LEU A 10 35.74 1.17 54.67
C LEU A 10 34.45 0.37 54.52
N SER A 11 33.32 1.00 54.83
CA SER A 11 31.98 0.48 54.57
C SER A 11 31.70 0.54 53.06
N ILE A 12 31.93 -0.57 52.36
CA ILE A 12 31.43 -0.81 51.01
C ILE A 12 29.91 -0.96 51.14
N GLY A 13 29.20 0.17 51.12
CA GLY A 13 27.75 0.20 50.96
C GLY A 13 27.43 -0.21 49.53
N LEU A 14 26.84 -1.40 49.35
CA LEU A 14 26.24 -1.81 48.09
C LEU A 14 25.20 -0.75 47.69
N ILE A 15 25.56 0.09 46.72
CA ILE A 15 24.59 0.90 45.99
C ILE A 15 23.77 -0.10 45.17
N GLY A 16 22.67 -0.56 45.76
CA GLY A 16 21.69 -1.36 45.03
C GLY A 16 21.18 -0.53 43.85
N CYS A 17 21.36 -1.03 42.63
CA CYS A 17 20.66 -0.52 41.46
C CYS A 17 19.15 -0.75 41.64
N SER A 18 18.46 0.13 42.38
CA SER A 18 17.01 0.21 42.29
C SER A 18 16.68 0.89 40.97
N THR A 19 16.50 0.09 39.91
CA THR A 19 15.97 0.64 38.66
C THR A 19 14.63 1.27 38.98
N SER A 20 14.52 2.58 38.75
CA SER A 20 13.32 3.32 39.10
C SER A 20 12.15 2.85 38.22
N PRO A 21 10.89 3.00 38.67
CA PRO A 21 9.73 2.72 37.83
C PRO A 21 9.78 3.46 36.47
N LEU A 22 10.40 4.63 36.43
CA LEU A 22 10.64 5.43 35.22
C LEU A 22 11.65 4.76 34.28
N GLU A 23 12.84 4.38 34.77
CA GLU A 23 13.85 3.66 33.97
C GLU A 23 13.32 2.33 33.41
N ARG A 24 12.48 1.63 34.18
CA ARG A 24 11.83 0.39 33.70
C ARG A 24 10.86 0.69 32.56
N HIS A 25 10.10 1.78 32.65
CA HIS A 25 9.18 2.19 31.60
C HIS A 25 9.94 2.58 30.32
N GLU A 26 11.02 3.37 30.45
CA GLU A 26 11.88 3.74 29.33
C GLU A 26 12.45 2.51 28.61
N LYS A 27 12.98 1.53 29.34
CA LYS A 27 13.47 0.27 28.76
C LYS A 27 12.38 -0.55 28.06
N LEU A 28 11.14 -0.50 28.54
CA LEU A 28 10.02 -1.20 27.90
C LEU A 28 9.59 -0.50 26.60
N VAL A 29 9.58 0.83 26.60
CA VAL A 29 9.27 1.62 25.41
C VAL A 29 10.35 1.42 24.34
N GLU A 30 11.63 1.44 24.72
CA GLU A 30 12.76 1.17 23.82
C GLU A 30 12.64 -0.22 23.18
N LYS A 31 12.44 -1.25 24.01
CA LYS A 31 12.25 -2.62 23.52
C LYS A 31 11.04 -2.76 22.58
N GLN A 32 9.97 -2.01 22.83
CA GLN A 32 8.81 -1.98 21.94
C GLN A 32 9.11 -1.29 20.62
N PHE A 33 9.96 -0.26 20.62
CA PHE A 33 10.39 0.42 19.42
C PHE A 33 11.28 -0.49 18.56
N GLU A 34 12.31 -1.11 19.15
CA GLU A 34 13.17 -2.10 18.50
C GLU A 34 12.35 -3.24 17.87
N GLN A 35 11.39 -3.82 18.61
CA GLN A 35 10.52 -4.87 18.09
C GLN A 35 9.61 -4.42 16.94
N ARG A 36 9.26 -3.13 16.88
CA ARG A 36 8.50 -2.59 15.76
C ARG A 36 9.40 -2.40 14.54
N GLU A 37 10.62 -1.93 14.72
CA GLU A 37 11.59 -1.80 13.63
C GLU A 37 11.93 -3.17 13.03
N ASP A 38 12.30 -4.15 13.85
CA ASP A 38 12.58 -5.53 13.40
C ASP A 38 11.43 -6.13 12.58
N ARG A 39 10.18 -5.83 12.97
CA ARG A 39 8.98 -6.29 12.27
C ARG A 39 8.81 -5.60 10.92
N VAL A 40 9.11 -4.30 10.83
CA VAL A 40 9.06 -3.56 9.57
C VAL A 40 10.11 -4.12 8.61
N ASP A 41 11.32 -4.37 9.10
CA ASP A 41 12.42 -4.94 8.31
C ASP A 41 12.06 -6.35 7.80
N GLU A 42 11.51 -7.22 8.68
CA GLU A 42 11.03 -8.55 8.28
C GLU A 42 9.95 -8.47 7.19
N VAL A 43 9.07 -7.46 7.24
CA VAL A 43 8.07 -7.26 6.19
C VAL A 43 8.75 -6.83 4.89
N ILE A 44 9.60 -5.81 4.91
CA ILE A 44 10.28 -5.25 3.73
C ILE A 44 11.11 -6.31 3.01
N ASP A 45 11.88 -7.09 3.76
CA ASP A 45 12.78 -8.11 3.20
C ASP A 45 12.04 -9.27 2.53
N ASN A 46 10.78 -9.50 2.91
CA ASN A 46 9.97 -10.61 2.43
C ASN A 46 8.82 -10.18 1.51
N ILE A 47 8.72 -8.90 1.13
CA ILE A 47 7.71 -8.47 0.15
C ILE A 47 8.03 -9.14 -1.20
N PRO A 48 7.06 -9.81 -1.84
CA PRO A 48 7.33 -10.40 -3.14
C PRO A 48 7.51 -9.31 -4.20
N ASP A 49 8.51 -9.48 -5.07
CA ASP A 49 8.84 -8.51 -6.12
C ASP A 49 7.64 -8.13 -6.98
N TRP A 50 6.79 -9.11 -7.32
CA TRP A 50 5.59 -8.89 -8.11
C TRP A 50 4.52 -8.05 -7.40
N TYR A 51 4.61 -7.88 -6.08
CA TYR A 51 3.72 -6.99 -5.33
C TYR A 51 4.27 -5.56 -5.33
N VAL A 52 5.59 -5.40 -5.21
CA VAL A 52 6.27 -4.10 -5.33
C VAL A 52 6.16 -3.57 -6.76
N GLN A 53 6.38 -4.45 -7.73
CA GLN A 53 6.33 -4.17 -9.17
C GLN A 53 5.27 -5.07 -9.80
N VAL A 54 4.00 -4.65 -9.67
CA VAL A 54 2.88 -5.36 -10.28
C VAL A 54 3.12 -5.49 -11.78
N PRO A 55 3.05 -6.71 -12.36
CA PRO A 55 3.30 -6.90 -13.79
C PRO A 55 2.42 -6.02 -14.65
N GLN A 56 3.02 -5.41 -15.67
CA GLN A 56 2.31 -4.50 -16.56
C GLN A 56 1.21 -5.23 -17.35
N PRO A 57 0.13 -4.53 -17.73
CA PRO A 57 -0.86 -5.06 -18.66
C PRO A 57 -0.21 -5.55 -19.95
N THR A 58 -0.66 -6.69 -20.41
CA THR A 58 -0.23 -7.33 -21.67
C THR A 58 -1.36 -7.22 -22.69
N GLY A 59 -1.10 -7.56 -23.95
CA GLY A 59 -2.17 -7.58 -24.98
C GLY A 59 -3.32 -8.55 -24.68
N SER A 60 -3.14 -9.50 -23.76
CA SER A 60 -4.14 -10.52 -23.40
C SER A 60 -4.89 -10.23 -22.11
N GLY A 61 -4.41 -9.33 -21.26
CA GLY A 61 -5.02 -9.06 -19.96
C GLY A 61 -4.13 -8.23 -19.03
N PHE A 62 -4.61 -8.00 -17.81
CA PHE A 62 -3.96 -7.15 -16.82
C PHE A 62 -3.91 -7.82 -15.44
N TYR A 63 -3.00 -7.33 -14.61
CA TYR A 63 -2.74 -7.86 -13.27
C TYR A 63 -3.15 -6.86 -12.20
N ALA A 64 -3.58 -7.38 -11.07
CA ALA A 64 -3.81 -6.60 -9.86
C ALA A 64 -3.33 -7.38 -8.65
N ALA A 65 -2.72 -6.69 -7.69
CA ALA A 65 -2.21 -7.29 -6.48
C ALA A 65 -2.91 -6.72 -5.26
N GLY A 66 -3.02 -7.51 -4.19
CA GLY A 66 -3.60 -7.09 -2.92
C GLY A 66 -2.86 -7.69 -1.74
N THR A 67 -2.91 -7.00 -0.60
CA THR A 67 -2.27 -7.44 0.65
C THR A 67 -3.20 -7.28 1.82
N SER A 68 -3.02 -8.12 2.84
CA SER A 68 -3.65 -7.85 4.14
C SER A 68 -2.93 -8.56 5.27
N THR A 69 -3.26 -8.14 6.49
CA THR A 69 -2.87 -8.81 7.72
C THR A 69 -4.09 -9.36 8.47
N GLY A 70 -3.88 -10.45 9.19
CA GLY A 70 -4.94 -11.07 10.00
C GLY A 70 -4.38 -11.94 11.12
N ARG A 71 -5.13 -12.05 12.23
CA ARG A 71 -4.77 -12.92 13.36
C ARG A 71 -4.88 -14.41 13.01
N LEU A 72 -5.71 -14.74 12.02
CA LEU A 72 -5.85 -16.08 11.47
C LEU A 72 -5.41 -16.07 10.01
N LEU A 73 -4.70 -17.12 9.59
CA LEU A 73 -4.24 -17.29 8.21
C LEU A 73 -5.39 -17.19 7.21
N LYS A 74 -6.50 -17.89 7.46
CA LYS A 74 -7.69 -17.86 6.58
C LYS A 74 -8.23 -16.44 6.40
N THR A 75 -8.30 -15.66 7.47
CA THR A 75 -8.79 -14.28 7.43
C THR A 75 -7.84 -13.38 6.63
N SER A 76 -6.53 -13.53 6.83
CA SER A 76 -5.53 -12.78 6.05
C SER A 76 -5.68 -13.08 4.56
N VAL A 77 -5.67 -14.35 4.15
CA VAL A 77 -5.80 -14.73 2.74
C VAL A 77 -7.11 -14.26 2.11
N MET A 78 -8.22 -14.34 2.85
CA MET A 78 -9.52 -13.86 2.37
C MET A 78 -9.48 -12.34 2.14
N LYS A 79 -8.97 -11.58 3.10
CA LYS A 79 -8.89 -10.11 3.00
C LYS A 79 -7.93 -9.65 1.90
N SER A 80 -6.79 -10.30 1.73
CA SER A 80 -5.85 -9.96 0.65
C SER A 80 -6.42 -10.28 -0.73
N THR A 81 -7.22 -11.34 -0.84
CA THR A 81 -7.92 -11.67 -2.09
C THR A 81 -8.96 -10.61 -2.43
N LEU A 82 -9.77 -10.19 -1.45
CA LEU A 82 -10.75 -9.10 -1.63
C LEU A 82 -10.09 -7.77 -2.01
N ASP A 83 -8.95 -7.47 -1.40
CA ASP A 83 -8.14 -6.28 -1.73
C ASP A 83 -7.64 -6.33 -3.19
N ALA A 84 -7.16 -7.49 -3.64
CA ALA A 84 -6.72 -7.69 -5.02
C ALA A 84 -7.89 -7.61 -6.02
N GLU A 85 -9.05 -8.18 -5.71
CA GLU A 85 -10.27 -8.08 -6.51
C GLU A 85 -10.73 -6.63 -6.65
N PHE A 86 -10.65 -5.85 -5.57
CA PHE A 86 -10.96 -4.43 -5.60
C PHE A 86 -9.99 -3.65 -6.50
N ALA A 87 -8.69 -3.88 -6.38
CA ALA A 87 -7.69 -3.27 -7.25
C ALA A 87 -7.97 -3.60 -8.73
N LEU A 88 -8.35 -4.85 -9.01
CA LEU A 88 -8.69 -5.31 -10.35
C LEU A 88 -9.93 -4.58 -10.90
N ALA A 89 -10.99 -4.47 -10.10
CA ALA A 89 -12.21 -3.77 -10.49
C ALA A 89 -11.98 -2.26 -10.68
N LYS A 90 -11.13 -1.65 -9.85
CA LYS A 90 -10.73 -0.24 -9.99
C LYS A 90 -10.01 -0.01 -11.30
N GLN A 91 -9.03 -0.86 -11.62
CA GLN A 91 -8.30 -0.80 -12.88
C GLN A 91 -9.26 -0.98 -14.06
N TYR A 92 -10.13 -1.99 -14.02
CA TYR A 92 -11.17 -2.18 -15.02
C TYR A 92 -12.02 -0.92 -15.24
N LYS A 93 -12.47 -0.27 -14.15
CA LYS A 93 -13.26 0.96 -14.26
C LYS A 93 -12.45 2.13 -14.80
N GLN A 94 -11.17 2.28 -14.46
CA GLN A 94 -10.30 3.29 -15.07
C GLN A 94 -10.10 3.05 -16.57
N LEU A 95 -10.04 1.78 -16.97
CA LEU A 95 -9.93 1.38 -18.37
C LEU A 95 -11.23 1.68 -19.15
N VAL A 96 -12.40 1.41 -18.55
CA VAL A 96 -13.70 1.59 -19.21
C VAL A 96 -14.26 3.01 -19.12
N SER A 97 -14.19 3.64 -17.95
CA SER A 97 -14.83 4.93 -17.69
C SER A 97 -13.93 6.13 -17.96
N GLY A 98 -12.60 5.94 -18.04
CA GLY A 98 -11.64 7.03 -18.24
C GLY A 98 -11.67 8.14 -17.19
N ASN A 99 -12.41 7.96 -16.08
CA ASN A 99 -12.49 8.93 -15.01
C ASN A 99 -11.34 8.73 -14.03
N GLU A 100 -10.31 9.56 -14.20
CA GLU A 100 -9.15 9.75 -13.34
C GLU A 100 -9.53 10.40 -12.00
N ARG A 101 -10.55 9.92 -11.28
CA ARG A 101 -10.67 10.31 -9.86
C ARG A 101 -9.85 9.34 -9.04
N SER A 102 -8.57 9.67 -8.97
CA SER A 102 -7.53 9.00 -8.23
C SER A 102 -7.98 8.77 -6.78
N PHE A 103 -8.52 7.59 -6.51
CA PHE A 103 -8.69 7.06 -5.16
C PHE A 103 -7.31 6.56 -4.70
N VAL A 104 -6.38 7.49 -4.51
CA VAL A 104 -5.17 7.23 -3.73
C VAL A 104 -5.58 7.55 -2.30
N ARG A 105 -6.13 6.55 -1.61
CA ARG A 105 -6.13 6.60 -0.15
C ARG A 105 -4.80 6.01 0.27
N GLU A 106 -3.92 6.90 0.69
CA GLU A 106 -2.78 6.60 1.53
C GLU A 106 -3.32 5.85 2.76
N SER A 107 -3.10 4.53 2.79
CA SER A 107 -3.38 3.70 3.96
C SER A 107 -2.32 3.98 5.02
N GLY A 108 -2.40 5.16 5.65
CA GLY A 108 -1.83 5.38 6.97
C GLY A 108 -2.71 4.65 7.99
N GLU A 109 -2.08 3.83 8.84
CA GLU A 109 -2.72 3.21 9.99
C GLU A 109 -3.52 4.25 10.78
N GLY A 110 -4.85 4.14 10.71
CA GLY A 110 -5.77 5.06 11.34
C GLY A 110 -7.14 4.44 11.36
N ASP A 111 -7.45 3.81 12.49
CA ASP A 111 -8.68 3.09 12.80
C ASP A 111 -9.92 3.86 12.33
N ASN A 112 -10.74 3.24 11.48
CA ASN A 112 -12.05 3.78 11.14
C ASN A 112 -12.94 2.69 10.54
N ALA A 113 -13.68 2.00 11.41
CA ALA A 113 -14.73 1.06 11.02
C ALA A 113 -15.78 1.70 10.06
N GLN A 114 -15.96 3.03 10.13
CA GLN A 114 -16.82 3.80 9.22
C GLN A 114 -16.25 3.84 7.78
N LEU A 115 -14.93 4.01 7.62
CA LEU A 115 -14.28 4.01 6.30
C LEU A 115 -14.27 2.62 5.67
N GLN A 116 -14.22 1.56 6.48
CA GLN A 116 -14.37 0.19 5.99
C GLN A 116 -15.77 -0.08 5.45
N SER A 117 -16.83 0.42 6.11
CA SER A 117 -18.21 0.28 5.61
C SER A 117 -18.43 0.99 4.27
N GLU A 118 -17.94 2.22 4.13
CA GLU A 118 -18.06 2.97 2.87
C GLU A 118 -17.20 2.37 1.77
N ALA A 119 -15.97 1.93 2.09
CA ALA A 119 -15.13 1.20 1.16
C ALA A 119 -15.79 -0.12 0.74
N GLN A 120 -16.36 -0.88 1.67
CA GLN A 120 -17.10 -2.12 1.40
C GLN A 120 -18.30 -1.85 0.48
N GLN A 121 -19.05 -0.77 0.69
CA GLN A 121 -20.18 -0.40 -0.19
C GLN A 121 -19.71 0.04 -1.59
N VAL A 122 -18.58 0.75 -1.68
CA VAL A 122 -17.96 1.13 -2.96
C VAL A 122 -17.39 -0.11 -3.67
N VAL A 123 -16.76 -1.03 -2.93
CA VAL A 123 -16.27 -2.33 -3.41
C VAL A 123 -17.46 -3.15 -3.91
N ASP A 124 -18.51 -3.33 -3.12
CA ASP A 124 -19.70 -4.08 -3.48
C ASP A 124 -20.37 -3.47 -4.72
N LYS A 125 -20.43 -2.14 -4.83
CA LYS A 125 -20.97 -1.46 -6.01
C LYS A 125 -20.07 -1.62 -7.24
N LEU A 126 -18.75 -1.53 -7.06
CA LEU A 126 -17.76 -1.65 -8.12
C LEU A 126 -17.68 -3.08 -8.66
N VAL A 127 -17.68 -4.08 -7.77
CA VAL A 127 -17.69 -5.50 -8.11
C VAL A 127 -19.04 -5.91 -8.72
N LYS A 128 -20.17 -5.33 -8.29
CA LYS A 128 -21.47 -5.57 -8.95
C LYS A 128 -21.55 -4.99 -10.36
N GLU A 129 -20.82 -3.91 -10.65
CA GLU A 129 -20.77 -3.26 -11.97
C GLU A 129 -19.79 -3.97 -12.95
N VAL A 130 -18.84 -4.75 -12.44
CA VAL A 130 -17.76 -5.38 -13.22
C VAL A 130 -17.82 -6.90 -13.09
N ASP A 131 -18.00 -7.61 -14.20
CA ASP A 131 -17.90 -9.07 -14.20
C ASP A 131 -16.45 -9.52 -13.93
N LEU A 132 -16.19 -9.91 -12.68
CA LEU A 132 -14.90 -10.44 -12.24
C LEU A 132 -14.80 -11.97 -12.33
N SER A 133 -15.81 -12.68 -12.83
CA SER A 133 -15.85 -14.14 -12.79
C SER A 133 -14.71 -14.85 -13.54
N GLY A 134 -14.00 -14.13 -14.42
CA GLY A 134 -12.91 -14.67 -15.25
C GLY A 134 -11.49 -14.48 -14.71
N TYR A 135 -11.28 -13.89 -13.53
CA TYR A 135 -9.92 -13.70 -13.00
C TYR A 135 -9.29 -15.05 -12.58
N LYS A 136 -7.94 -15.07 -12.54
CA LYS A 136 -7.15 -16.19 -12.02
C LYS A 136 -6.20 -15.72 -10.94
N VAL A 137 -6.03 -16.53 -9.89
CA VAL A 137 -4.93 -16.34 -8.93
C VAL A 137 -3.64 -16.84 -9.58
N ILE A 138 -2.67 -15.94 -9.74
CA ILE A 138 -1.38 -16.25 -10.37
C ILE A 138 -0.35 -16.60 -9.31
N ASP A 139 -0.32 -15.84 -8.22
CA ASP A 139 0.63 -16.07 -7.14
C ASP A 139 0.04 -15.68 -5.79
N LYS A 140 0.60 -16.26 -4.73
CA LYS A 140 0.23 -16.00 -3.35
C LYS A 140 1.42 -16.24 -2.44
N LEU A 141 1.78 -15.23 -1.66
CA LEU A 141 2.72 -15.36 -0.56
C LEU A 141 2.00 -15.20 0.77
N ILE A 142 2.33 -16.03 1.75
CA ILE A 142 1.84 -15.93 3.12
C ILE A 142 3.05 -15.98 4.04
N GLN A 143 3.18 -14.99 4.90
CA GLN A 143 4.25 -14.91 5.88
C GLN A 143 3.69 -14.67 7.27
N LYS A 144 4.43 -15.13 8.27
CA LYS A 144 4.20 -14.71 9.64
C LYS A 144 4.72 -13.27 9.79
N GLU A 145 4.03 -12.48 10.59
CA GLU A 145 4.42 -11.12 10.91
C GLU A 145 4.09 -10.87 12.40
N GLY A 146 5.09 -11.05 13.27
CA GLY A 146 4.91 -11.06 14.71
C GLY A 146 3.89 -12.13 15.17
N VAL A 147 2.73 -11.70 15.64
CA VAL A 147 1.61 -12.56 16.09
C VAL A 147 0.49 -12.70 15.06
N THR A 148 0.70 -12.16 13.86
CA THR A 148 -0.28 -12.15 12.77
C THR A 148 0.26 -12.84 11.53
N TYR A 149 -0.60 -13.00 10.53
CA TYR A 149 -0.25 -13.47 9.20
C TYR A 149 -0.44 -12.34 8.20
N ARG A 150 0.59 -12.05 7.41
CA ARG A 150 0.48 -11.22 6.22
C ARG A 150 0.33 -12.11 5.01
N SER A 151 -0.53 -11.69 4.09
CA SER A 151 -0.68 -12.38 2.81
C SER A 151 -0.72 -11.39 1.67
N TYR A 152 -0.15 -11.82 0.55
CA TYR A 152 -0.14 -11.11 -0.72
C TYR A 152 -0.79 -12.01 -1.75
N VAL A 153 -1.59 -11.44 -2.63
CA VAL A 153 -2.26 -12.16 -3.73
C VAL A 153 -2.08 -11.40 -5.02
N LEU A 154 -1.67 -12.11 -6.08
CA LEU A 154 -1.62 -11.60 -7.43
C LEU A 154 -2.74 -12.23 -8.25
N LEU A 155 -3.57 -11.38 -8.87
CA LEU A 155 -4.63 -11.77 -9.78
C LEU A 155 -4.27 -11.37 -11.21
N TYR A 156 -4.77 -12.15 -12.16
CA TYR A 156 -4.77 -11.83 -13.59
C TYR A 156 -6.18 -11.88 -14.14
N MET A 157 -6.55 -10.86 -14.90
CA MET A 157 -7.79 -10.83 -15.66
C MET A 157 -7.49 -10.80 -17.15
N PRO A 158 -7.93 -11.81 -17.92
CA PRO A 158 -7.88 -11.74 -19.37
C PRO A 158 -8.86 -10.66 -19.87
N TYR A 159 -8.52 -10.01 -20.98
CA TYR A 159 -9.49 -9.17 -21.66
C TYR A 159 -10.57 -10.03 -22.34
N ASP A 160 -11.83 -9.63 -22.21
CA ASP A 160 -12.89 -10.13 -23.09
C ASP A 160 -13.02 -9.21 -24.32
N ALA A 161 -13.79 -9.65 -25.32
CA ALA A 161 -14.04 -8.86 -26.53
C ALA A 161 -14.61 -7.46 -26.23
N ASN A 162 -15.39 -7.33 -25.15
CA ASN A 162 -15.98 -6.05 -24.76
C ASN A 162 -14.94 -5.08 -24.20
N ASN A 163 -13.99 -5.58 -23.39
CA ASN A 163 -12.90 -4.82 -22.80
C ASN A 163 -11.94 -4.36 -23.88
N LEU A 164 -11.60 -5.22 -24.85
CA LEU A 164 -10.75 -4.86 -25.98
C LEU A 164 -11.36 -3.73 -26.82
N VAL A 165 -12.67 -3.81 -27.13
CA VAL A 165 -13.37 -2.76 -27.88
C VAL A 165 -13.42 -1.45 -27.09
N LYS A 166 -13.67 -1.51 -25.77
CA LYS A 166 -13.68 -0.34 -24.89
C LYS A 166 -12.30 0.31 -24.79
N MET A 167 -11.23 -0.50 -24.70
CA MET A 167 -9.84 -0.04 -24.72
C MET A 167 -9.47 0.63 -26.04
N ALA A 168 -9.78 -0.02 -27.16
CA ALA A 168 -9.51 0.54 -28.49
C ALA A 168 -10.20 1.90 -28.65
N ARG A 169 -11.47 2.01 -28.24
CA ARG A 169 -12.21 3.29 -28.22
C ARG A 169 -11.54 4.34 -27.32
N LYS A 170 -11.02 3.95 -26.15
CA LYS A 170 -10.29 4.85 -25.25
C LYS A 170 -8.99 5.34 -25.88
N THR A 171 -8.17 4.44 -26.44
CA THR A 171 -6.91 4.81 -27.10
C THR A 171 -7.17 5.77 -28.26
N THR A 172 -8.20 5.52 -29.08
CA THR A 172 -8.61 6.45 -30.13
C THR A 172 -9.04 7.80 -29.57
N ARG A 173 -9.79 7.83 -28.47
CA ARG A 173 -10.21 9.09 -27.82
C ARG A 173 -9.04 9.89 -27.24
N ILE A 174 -8.08 9.22 -26.61
CA ILE A 174 -6.88 9.86 -26.04
C ILE A 174 -6.02 10.43 -27.16
N ALA A 175 -5.74 9.65 -28.20
CA ALA A 175 -4.97 10.12 -29.35
C ALA A 175 -5.64 11.32 -30.05
N ALA A 176 -6.98 11.31 -30.14
CA ALA A 176 -7.73 12.46 -30.64
C ALA A 176 -7.57 13.68 -29.73
N GLN A 177 -7.69 13.53 -28.41
CA GLN A 177 -7.52 14.63 -27.45
C GLN A 177 -6.11 15.21 -27.48
N GLU A 178 -5.06 14.37 -27.47
CA GLU A 178 -3.67 14.82 -27.56
C GLU A 178 -3.41 15.60 -28.85
N ALA A 179 -4.00 15.18 -29.97
CA ALA A 179 -3.90 15.91 -31.23
C ALA A 179 -4.61 17.28 -31.18
N TYR A 180 -5.74 17.38 -30.48
CA TYR A 180 -6.41 18.67 -30.24
C TYR A 180 -5.59 19.58 -29.32
N ASP A 181 -5.08 19.07 -28.21
CA ASP A 181 -4.28 19.85 -27.24
C ASP A 181 -2.99 20.39 -27.89
N GLU A 182 -2.37 19.61 -28.77
CA GLU A 182 -1.21 20.03 -29.57
C GLU A 182 -1.57 21.11 -30.60
N LEU A 183 -2.75 21.03 -31.24
CA LEU A 183 -3.24 22.07 -32.14
C LEU A 183 -3.46 23.40 -31.40
N ASP A 184 -4.12 23.35 -30.24
CA ASP A 184 -4.38 24.53 -29.41
C ASP A 184 -3.07 25.18 -28.95
N ARG A 185 -2.08 24.37 -28.55
CA ARG A 185 -0.75 24.87 -28.18
C ARG A 185 -0.09 25.62 -29.34
N ARG A 186 -0.18 25.09 -30.56
CA ARG A 186 0.37 25.75 -31.76
C ARG A 186 -0.34 27.05 -32.12
N ILE A 187 -1.66 27.10 -31.96
CA ILE A 187 -2.46 28.31 -32.21
C ILE A 187 -2.06 29.41 -31.22
N ILE A 188 -1.98 29.09 -29.93
CA ILE A 188 -1.53 30.02 -28.89
C ILE A 188 -0.11 30.51 -29.17
N GLU A 189 0.78 29.61 -29.59
CA GLU A 189 2.15 29.96 -29.95
C GLU A 189 2.22 30.83 -31.21
N SER A 190 1.37 30.60 -32.22
CA SER A 190 1.30 31.48 -33.40
C SER A 190 0.71 32.85 -33.08
N ASP A 191 -0.31 32.94 -32.24
CA ASP A 191 -0.95 34.20 -31.86
C ASP A 191 0.00 35.08 -31.02
N SER A 192 0.79 34.46 -30.14
CA SER A 192 1.83 35.15 -29.37
C SER A 192 2.92 35.77 -30.28
N ARG A 193 3.34 35.06 -31.33
CA ARG A 193 4.32 35.56 -32.31
C ARG A 193 3.79 36.69 -33.19
N VAL A 194 2.50 36.70 -33.50
CA VAL A 194 1.87 37.79 -34.27
C VAL A 194 1.77 39.06 -33.42
N ASN A 195 1.49 38.93 -32.12
CA ASN A 195 1.39 40.07 -31.21
C ASN A 195 2.74 40.74 -30.87
N ASP A 196 3.86 40.01 -30.98
CA ASP A 196 5.22 40.55 -30.78
C ASP A 196 5.80 41.24 -32.04
N SER A 197 5.08 41.22 -33.16
CA SER A 197 5.54 41.77 -34.46
C SER A 197 4.98 43.16 -34.79
N HIS A 198 4.37 43.85 -33.83
CA HIS A 198 3.82 45.20 -33.95
C HIS A 198 4.51 46.23 -33.05
#